data_AF-A0A4R2K0Q5-F1
#
_entry.id   AF-A0A4R2K0Q5-F1
#
_cell.length_a   1.000
_cell.length_b   1.000
_cell.length_c   1.000
_cell.angle_alpha   90.00
_cell.angle_beta   90.00
_cell.angle_gamma   90.00
#
_symmetry.space_group_name_H-M   'P 1'
#
loop_
_entity.id
_entity.type
_entity.pdbx_description
1 polymer ?
#
loop_
_entity_poly.entity_id
_entity_poly.type
_entity_poly.pdbx_seq_one_letter_code
_entity_poly.pdbx_strand_id
1 'polypeptide(L)' 'MLLYLLAVVGALTVAVLLWRAFGSQNATVPTRRGSVAPDDDPEFLRGLDERNKKAGDDPPA' A
#
# COMPACT_ATOMS: atom_id res chain seq x y z
N MET A 1 21.94 27.89 -28.37
CA MET A 1 22.44 26.78 -27.54
C MET A 1 22.23 27.03 -26.05
N LEU A 2 22.76 28.11 -25.47
CA LEU A 2 22.60 28.43 -24.03
C LEU A 2 21.14 28.52 -23.55
N LEU A 3 20.26 29.17 -24.32
CA LEU A 3 18.84 29.29 -23.98
C LEU A 3 18.11 27.94 -23.93
N TYR A 4 18.45 27.01 -24.83
CA TYR A 4 17.89 25.66 -24.81
C TYR A 4 18.37 24.90 -23.57
N LEU A 5 19.62 25.09 -23.17
CA LEU A 5 20.19 24.48 -21.97
C LEU A 5 19.49 24.99 -20.71
N LEU A 6 19.29 26.30 -20.62
CA LEU A 6 18.51 26.94 -19.54
C LEU A 6 17.06 26.45 -19.53
N ALA A 7 16.42 26.32 -20.69
CA ALA A 7 15.05 25.83 -20.80
C ALA A 7 14.92 24.38 -20.36
N VAL A 8 15.88 23.52 -20.71
CA VAL A 8 15.90 22.11 -20.28
C VAL A 8 16.08 22.01 -18.76
N VAL A 9 17.02 22.76 -18.20
CA VAL A 9 17.23 22.81 -16.74
C VAL A 9 15.98 23.31 -16.03
N GLY A 10 15.37 24.39 -16.52
CA GLY A 10 14.13 24.94 -15.97
C GLY A 10 12.94 23.99 -16.08
N ALA A 11 12.80 23.26 -17.19
CA ALA A 11 11.74 22.28 -17.36
C ALA A 11 11.92 21.10 -16.38
N LEU A 12 13.15 20.63 -16.20
CA LEU A 12 13.45 19.55 -15.24
C LEU A 12 13.17 19.98 -13.79
N THR A 13 13.55 21.20 -13.40
CA THR A 13 13.28 21.69 -12.04
C THR A 13 11.78 21.82 -11.80
N VAL A 14 11.02 22.36 -12.74
CA VAL A 14 9.55 22.43 -12.64
C VAL A 14 8.93 21.04 -12.56
N ALA A 15 9.36 20.10 -13.40
CA ALA A 15 8.86 18.72 -13.38
C ALA A 15 9.13 18.03 -12.02
N VAL A 16 10.32 18.20 -11.45
CA VAL A 16 10.68 17.67 -10.13
C VAL A 16 9.85 18.32 -9.03
N LEU A 17 9.64 19.64 -9.09
CA LEU A 17 8.82 20.36 -8.11
C LEU A 17 7.35 19.91 -8.18
N LEU A 18 6.80 19.75 -9.38
CA LEU A 18 5.45 19.24 -9.58
C LEU A 18 5.33 17.80 -9.07
N TRP A 19 6.31 16.93 -9.36
CA TRP A 19 6.35 15.59 -8.77
C TRP A 19 6.39 15.69 -7.25
N ARG A 20 7.27 16.49 -6.66
CA ARG A 20 7.39 16.57 -5.20
C ARG A 20 6.12 17.09 -4.53
N ALA A 21 5.44 18.06 -5.16
CA ALA A 21 4.20 18.65 -4.65
C ALA A 21 2.98 17.74 -4.80
N PHE A 22 2.88 16.97 -5.90
CA PHE A 22 1.69 16.18 -6.22
C PHE A 22 1.90 14.67 -6.11
N GLY A 23 3.07 14.16 -6.52
CA GLY A 23 3.46 12.75 -6.41
C GLY A 23 3.98 12.32 -5.04
N SER A 24 4.02 13.22 -4.04
CA SER A 24 4.14 12.85 -2.62
C SER A 24 2.78 12.88 -1.90
N GLN A 25 1.69 13.24 -2.58
CA GLN A 25 0.33 13.05 -2.07
C GLN A 25 -0.10 11.58 -2.24
N ASN A 26 0.87 10.67 -2.16
CA ASN A 26 0.67 9.24 -2.05
C ASN A 26 -0.11 9.04 -0.77
N ALA A 27 -1.42 8.95 -0.95
CA ALA A 27 -2.37 8.42 -0.01
C ALA A 27 -1.94 8.68 1.45
N THR A 28 -2.35 9.83 1.99
CA THR A 28 -2.97 9.74 3.31
C THR A 28 -4.18 8.81 3.14
N VAL A 29 -3.93 7.50 2.99
CA VAL A 29 -4.83 6.50 3.51
C VAL A 29 -4.98 7.01 4.94
N PRO A 30 -6.19 7.41 5.37
CA PRO A 30 -6.35 7.63 6.79
C PRO A 30 -5.77 6.36 7.41
N THR A 31 -4.74 6.51 8.25
CA THR A 31 -4.50 5.53 9.28
C THR A 31 -5.82 5.49 10.03
N ARG A 32 -6.78 4.71 9.52
CA ARG A 32 -7.69 3.97 10.36
C ARG A 32 -6.69 3.32 11.26
N ARG A 33 -6.60 3.81 12.50
CA ARG A 33 -5.97 3.11 13.62
C ARG A 33 -6.20 1.66 13.29
N GLY A 34 -5.13 0.96 12.90
CA GLY A 34 -5.26 -0.36 12.32
C GLY A 34 -6.23 -1.07 13.23
N SER A 35 -7.28 -1.67 12.65
CA SER A 35 -7.91 -2.78 13.34
C SER A 35 -6.73 -3.58 13.87
N VAL A 36 -6.54 -3.58 15.19
CA VAL A 36 -5.43 -4.27 15.83
C VAL A 36 -5.41 -5.62 15.15
N ALA A 37 -4.35 -5.88 14.38
CA ALA A 37 -4.20 -7.20 13.79
C ALA A 37 -4.29 -8.12 15.00
N PRO A 38 -5.19 -9.13 14.99
CA PRO A 38 -5.25 -10.10 16.08
C PRO A 38 -3.81 -10.51 16.38
N ASP A 39 -3.39 -10.40 17.64
CA ASP A 39 -2.02 -10.75 18.02
C ASP A 39 -1.74 -12.15 17.47
N ASP A 40 -0.51 -12.39 16.99
CA ASP A 40 -0.06 -13.66 16.41
C ASP A 40 0.02 -14.78 17.46
N ASP A 41 -1.04 -14.95 18.24
CA ASP A 41 -1.16 -15.95 19.27
C ASP A 41 -1.40 -17.33 18.62
N PRO A 42 -0.86 -18.39 19.24
CA PRO A 42 -1.05 -19.76 18.74
C PRO A 42 -2.51 -20.22 18.80
N GLU A 43 -3.37 -19.50 19.53
CA GLU A 43 -4.79 -19.83 19.65
C GLU A 43 -5.56 -19.46 18.37
N PHE A 44 -5.32 -18.27 17.83
CA PHE A 44 -5.96 -17.78 16.62
C PHE A 44 -5.66 -18.68 15.41
N LEU A 45 -4.40 -19.10 15.26
CA LEU A 45 -3.98 -20.01 14.19
C LEU A 45 -4.66 -21.38 14.31
N ARG A 46 -4.76 -21.94 15.53
CA ARG A 46 -5.50 -23.19 15.77
C ARG A 46 -6.96 -23.08 15.34
N GLY A 47 -7.61 -21.95 15.66
CA GLY A 47 -8.99 -21.70 15.25
C GLY A 47 -9.17 -21.51 13.73
N LEU A 48 -8.14 -21.12 12.98
CA LEU A 48 -8.18 -21.09 11.51
C LEU A 48 -7.99 -22.49 10.90
N ASP A 49 -7.06 -23.29 11.42
CA ASP A 49 -6.82 -24.66 10.97
C ASP A 49 -8.07 -25.54 11.16
N GLU A 50 -8.75 -25.41 12.31
CA GLU A 50 -10.00 -26.12 12.58
C GLU A 50 -11.12 -25.74 11.59
N ARG A 51 -11.23 -24.46 11.25
CA ARG A 51 -12.23 -23.96 10.28
C ARG A 51 -11.93 -24.43 8.86
N ASN A 52 -10.66 -24.38 8.44
CA ASN A 52 -10.24 -24.85 7.12
C ASN A 52 -10.47 -26.36 6.95
N LYS A 53 -10.20 -27.15 7.99
CA LYS A 53 -10.45 -28.59 7.98
C LYS A 53 -11.93 -28.91 7.85
N LYS A 54 -12.80 -28.21 8.60
CA LYS A 54 -14.25 -28.39 8.52
C LYS A 54 -14.84 -27.99 7.16
N ALA A 55 -14.32 -26.95 6.53
CA ALA A 55 -14.78 -26.51 5.21
C ALA A 55 -14.37 -27.46 4.07
N GLY A 56 -13.28 -28.22 4.24
CA GLY A 56 -12.85 -29.23 3.28
C GLY A 56 -13.60 -30.57 3.37
N ASP A 57 -14.28 -30.82 4.49
CA ASP A 57 -15.01 -32.07 4.76
C ASP A 57 -16.50 -32.00 4.36
N ASP A 58 -17.00 -30.87 3.85
CA ASP A 58 -18.33 -30.79 3.23
C ASP A 58 -18.20 -31.12 1.72
N PRO A 59 -18.52 -32.36 1.28
CA PRO A 59 -18.60 -32.66 -0.14
C PRO A 59 -19.73 -31.83 -0.78
N PRO A 60 -19.55 -31.30 -2.01
CA PRO A 60 -20.65 -30.67 -2.73
C PRO A 60 -21.78 -31.70 -2.90
N ALA A 61 -22.99 -31.28 -2.50
CA ALA A 61 -24.22 -32.06 -2.55
C ALA A 61 -24.64 -32.46 -3.98
#